data_AF-A0AAN0M9X1-F1
#
_entry.id   AF-A0AAN0M9X1-F1
#
_cell.length_a   1.000
_cell.length_b   1.000
_cell.length_c   1.000
_cell.angle_alpha   90.00
_cell.angle_beta   90.00
_cell.angle_gamma   90.00
#
_symmetry.space_group_name_H-M   'P 1'
#
loop_
_entity.id
_entity.type
_entity.pdbx_description
1 polymer ?
#
loop_
_entity_poly.entity_id
_entity_poly.type
_entity_poly.pdbx_seq_one_letter_code
_entity_poly.pdbx_strand_id
1 'polypeptide(L)' 'MSREDQDAFALESQLRASKAQREGIFKAEIVPVETKKGIFEEDEYIRHNSTLEGLRN' A
#
# COMPACT_ATOMS: atom_id res chain seq x y z
N MET A 1 -1.93 -14.47 18.68
CA MET A 1 -1.84 -14.07 17.27
C MET A 1 -0.64 -14.78 16.67
N SER A 2 -0.87 -15.68 15.71
CA SER A 2 0.19 -16.46 15.06
C SER A 2 0.95 -15.60 14.03
N ARG A 3 2.02 -16.15 13.44
CA ARG A 3 2.71 -15.50 12.30
C ARG A 3 1.77 -15.49 11.09
N GLU A 4 1.07 -16.58 10.88
CA GLU A 4 0.12 -16.77 9.79
C GLU A 4 -1.02 -15.74 9.87
N ASP A 5 -1.54 -15.48 11.07
CA ASP A 5 -2.58 -14.46 11.28
C ASP A 5 -2.06 -13.05 10.94
N GLN A 6 -0.81 -12.75 11.29
CA GLN A 6 -0.18 -11.46 11.00
C GLN A 6 0.07 -11.28 9.50
N ASP A 7 0.57 -12.32 8.83
CA ASP A 7 0.83 -12.29 7.39
C ASP A 7 -0.47 -12.17 6.60
N ALA A 8 -1.54 -12.86 7.04
CA ALA A 8 -2.86 -12.74 6.42
C ALA A 8 -3.42 -11.31 6.53
N PHE A 9 -3.33 -10.70 7.72
CA PHE A 9 -3.74 -9.32 7.93
C PHE A 9 -2.91 -8.33 7.11
N ALA A 10 -1.58 -8.52 7.07
CA ALA A 10 -0.68 -7.66 6.30
C ALA A 10 -0.98 -7.73 4.79
N LEU A 11 -1.21 -8.94 4.26
CA LEU A 11 -1.59 -9.12 2.86
C LEU A 11 -2.90 -8.42 2.55
N GLU A 12 -3.93 -8.65 3.36
CA GLU A 12 -5.24 -8.04 3.16
C GLU A 12 -5.15 -6.50 3.17
N SER A 13 -4.41 -5.93 4.12
CA SER A 13 -4.16 -4.49 4.21
C SER A 13 -3.53 -3.95 2.92
N GLN A 14 -2.46 -4.59 2.43
CA GLN A 14 -1.77 -4.20 1.20
C GLN A 14 -2.67 -4.29 -0.04
N LEU A 15 -3.49 -5.34 -0.16
CA LEU A 15 -4.42 -5.51 -1.28
C LEU A 15 -5.53 -4.45 -1.28
N ARG A 16 -6.08 -4.13 -0.10
CA ARG A 16 -7.10 -3.08 0.05
C ARG A 16 -6.54 -1.70 -0.30
N ALA A 17 -5.35 -1.37 0.21
CA ALA A 17 -4.68 -0.11 -0.08
C ALA A 17 -4.34 0.02 -1.58
N SER A 18 -3.81 -1.05 -2.19
CA SER A 18 -3.54 -1.15 -3.62
C SER A 18 -4.78 -0.89 -4.47
N LYS A 19 -5.92 -1.48 -4.11
CA LYS A 19 -7.19 -1.23 -4.79
C LYS A 19 -7.62 0.22 -4.65
N ALA A 20 -7.62 0.76 -3.43
CA ALA A 20 -8.07 2.13 -3.17
C ALA A 20 -7.24 3.18 -3.91
N GLN A 21 -5.92 3.02 -3.97
CA GLN A 21 -5.04 3.91 -4.72
C GLN A 21 -5.31 3.83 -6.23
N ARG A 22 -5.45 2.62 -6.79
CA ARG A 22 -5.78 2.42 -8.21
C ARG A 22 -7.14 2.98 -8.61
N GLU A 23 -8.12 2.91 -7.71
CA GLU A 23 -9.44 3.52 -7.89
C GLU A 23 -9.45 5.03 -7.65
N GLY A 24 -8.31 5.61 -7.23
CA GLY A 24 -8.16 7.03 -6.99
C GLY A 24 -8.89 7.54 -5.74
N ILE A 25 -9.25 6.66 -4.80
CA ILE A 25 -10.00 7.02 -3.58
C ILE A 25 -9.26 8.08 -2.78
N PHE A 26 -7.93 7.96 -2.67
CA PHE A 26 -7.10 8.89 -1.88
C PHE A 26 -6.85 10.24 -2.54
N LYS A 27 -7.19 10.41 -3.83
CA LYS A 27 -6.86 11.64 -4.58
C LYS A 27 -7.50 12.90 -4.01
N ALA A 28 -8.65 12.77 -3.34
CA ALA A 28 -9.33 13.90 -2.72
C ALA A 28 -8.72 14.30 -1.36
N GLU A 29 -7.92 13.44 -0.74
CA GLU A 29 -7.47 13.58 0.64
C GLU A 29 -5.94 13.78 0.75
N ILE A 30 -5.18 13.18 -0.17
CA ILE A 30 -3.72 13.36 -0.23
C ILE A 30 -3.39 14.73 -0.81
N VAL A 31 -2.66 15.53 -0.05
CA VAL A 31 -2.08 16.79 -0.53
C VAL A 31 -0.71 16.49 -1.15
N PRO A 32 -0.50 16.77 -2.45
CA PRO A 32 0.78 16.53 -3.10
C PRO A 32 1.93 17.29 -2.43
N VAL A 33 3.08 16.63 -2.32
CA VAL A 33 4.31 17.23 -1.77
C VAL A 33 5.31 17.44 -2.89
N GLU A 34 5.68 18.69 -3.14
CA GLU A 34 6.73 19.05 -4.09
C GLU A 34 8.12 18.91 -3.46
N THR A 35 9.03 18.26 -4.18
CA THR A 35 10.42 18.10 -3.75
C THR A 35 11.38 18.33 -4.91
N LYS A 36 12.69 18.34 -4.63
CA LYS A 36 13.73 18.37 -5.67
C LYS A 36 13.73 17.14 -6.58
N LYS A 37 13.05 16.06 -6.20
CA LYS A 37 12.98 14.80 -6.96
C LYS A 37 11.68 14.65 -7.77
N GLY A 38 10.74 15.59 -7.62
CA GLY A 38 9.42 15.53 -8.24
C GLY A 38 8.30 15.72 -7.22
N ILE A 39 7.07 15.53 -7.71
CA ILE A 39 5.84 15.60 -6.93
C ILE A 39 5.52 14.20 -6.40
N PHE A 40 5.28 14.10 -5.10
CA PHE A 40 4.77 12.89 -4.47
C PHE A 40 3.30 13.10 -4.12
N GLU A 41 2.42 12.38 -4.80
CA GLU A 41 0.95 12.46 -4.64
C GLU A 41 0.28 11.10 -4.41
N GLU A 42 1.10 10.06 -4.26
CA GLU A 42 0.70 8.67 -4.11
C GLU A 42 1.50 8.01 -2.99
N ASP A 43 0.88 7.07 -2.27
CA ASP A 43 1.54 6.31 -1.21
C ASP A 43 2.59 5.34 -1.78
N GLU A 44 3.87 5.63 -1.58
CA GLU A 44 4.98 4.88 -2.18
C GLU A 44 5.18 3.46 -1.62
N TYR A 45 4.65 3.18 -0.44
CA TYR A 45 4.88 1.91 0.28
C TYR A 45 3.81 0.85 0.05
N ILE A 46 2.78 1.16 -0.74
CA ILE A 46 1.78 0.18 -1.15
C ILE A 46 2.44 -0.80 -2.14
N ARG A 47 2.64 -2.04 -1.67
CA ARG A 47 3.19 -3.13 -2.46
C ARG A 47 2.05 -3.78 -3.24
N HIS A 48 1.77 -3.25 -4.43
CA HIS A 48 0.66 -3.69 -5.27
C HIS A 48 0.63 -5.18 -5.61
N ASN A 49 1.79 -5.84 -5.58
CA ASN A 49 1.96 -7.26 -5.87
C ASN A 49 2.33 -8.07 -4.61
N SER A 50 1.89 -7.63 -3.44
CA SER A 50 2.06 -8.38 -2.19
C SER A 50 1.50 -9.79 -2.32
N THR A 51 2.26 -10.79 -1.86
CA THR A 51 1.87 -12.19 -1.81
C THR A 51 2.16 -12.77 -0.43
N LEU A 52 1.45 -13.82 -0.02
CA LEU A 52 1.76 -14.52 1.23
C LEU A 52 3.20 -15.04 1.26
N GLU A 53 3.70 -15.57 0.14
CA GLU A 53 5.08 -16.04 0.05
C GLU A 53 6.09 -14.91 0.27
N GLY A 54 5.85 -13.74 -0.35
CA GLY A 54 6.70 -12.57 -0.19
C GLY A 54 6.71 -11.98 1.22
N LEU A 55 5.70 -12.29 2.05
CA LEU A 55 5.64 -11.87 3.46
C LEU A 55 6.33 -12.84 4.41
N ARG A 56 6.64 -14.07 3.96
CA ARG A 56 7.23 -15.13 4.78
C ARG A 56 8.76 -15.13 4.79
N ASN A 57 9.37 -14.40 3.85
CA ASN A 57 10.83 -14.29 3.68
C ASN A 57 11.45 -13.18 4.52
#